data_AF-E1VM36-F1
#
_entry.id   AF-E1VM36-F1
#
_cell.length_a   1.000
_cell.length_b   1.000
_cell.length_c   1.000
_cell.angle_alpha   90.00
_cell.angle_beta   90.00
_cell.angle_gamma   90.00
#
_symmetry.space_group_name_H-M   'P 1'
#
loop_
_entity.id
_entity.type
_entity.pdbx_description
1 polymer ?
#
loop_
_entity_poly.entity_id
_entity_poly.type
_entity_poly.pdbx_seq_one_letter_code
_entity_poly.pdbx_strand_id
1 'polypeptide(L)'
;MTTHKWQFTPRFRRHAFGWRSDTPVQRIKEAITEIKQVARKEPVLAAEGAIILLEKLSPALEQVDSSSGALGSAVNKAIDTLVPLIVKADVEPTLRQRWLERLWQALQDDEMPYIERLGDYWGKLCVTPELASHWGDEFTPALTHNWGLPRGEGGYFKGTSACLSALFAAGRHDELLALIDKAPFKWWHDRRWGVKALSAQGKKAEAIRYAEESRGINDPGWQIAQTCEEILLSSGLRDEAYRRYAIEANQGTTNLATFRAIAKKYPHKQPEEILRDLVASTPGAEGKWFAAAKDAGLFDVAIELATRSPTDPRTLTRAARDYAEKQPAFALAAGLAALRWISLGHGYEITGADVLDAYSAVTQAVPNAGVPAQLVNEQIRDMITSTQPGNSLMKTILTRHLSN
;
A
#
# COMPACT_ATOMS: atom_id res chain seq x y z
N MET A 1 -24.68 -32.55 21.88
CA MET A 1 -23.36 -31.87 21.99
C MET A 1 -23.62 -30.40 22.31
N THR A 2 -23.01 -29.88 23.37
CA THR A 2 -23.16 -28.46 23.74
C THR A 2 -22.48 -27.58 22.69
N THR A 3 -23.25 -26.76 21.99
CA THR A 3 -22.73 -25.76 21.04
C THR A 3 -21.70 -24.88 21.74
N HIS A 4 -20.49 -24.78 21.18
CA HIS A 4 -19.46 -23.91 21.73
C HIS A 4 -19.97 -22.47 21.80
N LYS A 5 -19.82 -21.82 22.96
CA LYS A 5 -20.32 -20.47 23.19
C LYS A 5 -19.24 -19.43 22.94
N TRP A 6 -19.22 -18.89 21.73
CA TRP A 6 -18.33 -17.79 21.35
C TRP A 6 -18.64 -16.51 22.14
N GLN A 7 -17.63 -15.92 22.78
CA GLN A 7 -17.76 -14.69 23.56
C GLN A 7 -18.03 -13.48 22.66
N PHE A 8 -17.49 -13.47 21.44
CA PHE A 8 -17.72 -12.37 20.50
C PHE A 8 -19.17 -12.30 20.01
N THR A 9 -19.87 -13.42 19.87
CA THR A 9 -21.21 -13.49 19.25
C THR A 9 -22.22 -12.46 19.80
N PRO A 10 -22.45 -12.33 21.13
CA PRO A 10 -23.39 -11.33 21.66
C PRO A 10 -22.96 -9.87 21.43
N ARG A 11 -21.69 -9.62 21.08
CA ARG A 11 -21.14 -8.28 20.81
C ARG A 11 -21.41 -7.81 19.37
N PHE A 12 -21.67 -8.74 18.45
CA PHE A 12 -21.99 -8.45 17.05
C PHE A 12 -23.46 -8.80 16.75
N ARG A 13 -24.37 -8.12 17.45
CA ARG A 13 -25.79 -8.10 17.10
C ARG A 13 -26.02 -7.02 16.02
N ARG A 14 -27.12 -7.11 15.29
CA ARG A 14 -27.49 -6.05 14.33
C ARG A 14 -27.52 -4.69 15.04
N HIS A 15 -26.88 -3.70 14.43
CA HIS A 15 -26.77 -2.33 14.98
C HIS A 15 -26.17 -2.27 16.39
N ALA A 16 -25.27 -3.19 16.74
CA ALA A 16 -24.67 -3.25 18.08
C ALA A 16 -23.75 -2.06 18.41
N PHE A 17 -23.29 -1.33 17.39
CA PHE A 17 -22.37 -0.20 17.55
C PHE A 17 -23.05 1.11 17.14
N GLY A 18 -22.64 2.21 17.78
CA GLY A 18 -22.96 3.56 17.32
C GLY A 18 -21.97 4.04 16.24
N TRP A 19 -22.00 5.33 15.94
CA TRP A 19 -21.23 5.91 14.83
C TRP A 19 -19.69 5.82 14.94
N ARG A 20 -19.12 5.67 16.15
CA ARG A 20 -17.66 5.66 16.35
C ARG A 20 -17.02 4.32 15.95
N SER A 21 -15.90 4.39 15.22
CA SER A 21 -15.22 3.20 14.69
C SER A 21 -14.22 2.51 15.65
N ASP A 22 -13.77 3.16 16.73
CA ASP A 22 -12.77 2.58 17.64
C ASP A 22 -13.23 1.27 18.30
N THR A 23 -14.42 1.28 18.89
CA THR A 23 -15.02 0.13 19.58
C THR A 23 -15.21 -1.08 18.65
N PRO A 24 -15.89 -0.97 17.49
CA PRO A 24 -16.03 -2.11 16.58
C PRO A 24 -14.67 -2.64 16.08
N VAL A 25 -13.71 -1.77 15.77
CA VAL A 25 -12.35 -2.18 15.40
C VAL A 25 -11.69 -3.01 16.51
N GLN A 26 -11.84 -2.59 17.78
CA GLN A 26 -11.35 -3.36 18.92
C GLN A 26 -12.06 -4.72 19.02
N ARG A 27 -13.39 -4.77 18.90
CA ARG A 27 -14.16 -6.02 19.01
C ARG A 27 -13.80 -7.02 17.92
N ILE A 28 -13.51 -6.56 16.70
CA ILE A 28 -13.05 -7.43 15.61
C ILE A 28 -11.72 -8.09 15.98
N LYS A 29 -10.76 -7.32 16.54
CA LYS A 29 -9.47 -7.87 16.98
C LYS A 29 -9.62 -8.89 18.10
N GLU A 30 -10.51 -8.65 19.06
CA GLU A 30 -10.82 -9.58 20.15
C GLU A 30 -11.40 -10.90 19.61
N ALA A 31 -12.38 -10.82 18.70
CA ALA A 31 -13.01 -12.00 18.10
C ALA A 31 -12.01 -12.84 17.28
N ILE A 32 -11.15 -12.20 16.49
CA ILE A 32 -10.07 -12.88 15.76
C ILE A 32 -9.11 -13.58 16.73
N THR A 33 -8.79 -12.95 17.86
CA THR A 33 -7.89 -13.53 18.87
C THR A 33 -8.51 -14.77 19.50
N GLU A 34 -9.78 -14.72 19.86
CA GLU A 34 -10.55 -15.85 20.39
C GLU A 34 -10.56 -17.02 19.39
N ILE A 35 -10.92 -16.77 18.12
CA ILE A 35 -10.95 -17.80 17.07
C ILE A 35 -9.56 -18.43 16.87
N LYS A 36 -8.50 -17.62 16.85
CA LYS A 36 -7.12 -18.11 16.71
C LYS A 36 -6.67 -18.98 17.88
N GLN A 37 -7.16 -18.72 19.09
CA GLN A 37 -6.84 -19.55 20.26
C GLN A 37 -7.49 -20.94 20.12
N VAL A 38 -8.76 -20.99 19.71
CA VAL A 38 -9.47 -22.25 19.45
C VAL A 38 -8.84 -23.02 18.30
N ALA A 39 -8.42 -22.34 17.23
CA ALA A 39 -7.82 -22.95 16.03
C ALA A 39 -6.57 -23.80 16.32
N ARG A 40 -5.89 -23.59 17.46
CA ARG A 40 -4.72 -24.38 17.88
C ARG A 40 -5.06 -25.81 18.29
N LYS A 41 -6.31 -26.05 18.72
CA LYS A 41 -6.77 -27.34 19.26
C LYS A 41 -7.91 -27.93 18.43
N GLU A 42 -8.83 -27.07 18.01
CA GLU A 42 -10.08 -27.46 17.35
C GLU A 42 -10.25 -26.64 16.05
N PRO A 43 -9.53 -27.01 14.96
CA PRO A 43 -9.49 -26.21 13.73
C PRO A 43 -10.84 -26.11 13.03
N VAL A 44 -11.64 -27.20 13.02
CA VAL A 44 -12.99 -27.20 12.44
C VAL A 44 -13.92 -26.26 13.22
N LEU A 45 -13.88 -26.34 14.55
CA LEU A 45 -14.67 -25.45 15.40
C LEU A 45 -14.28 -23.98 15.18
N ALA A 46 -12.98 -23.68 15.09
CA ALA A 46 -12.52 -22.33 14.80
C ALA A 46 -12.95 -21.83 13.41
N ALA A 47 -13.00 -22.70 12.40
CA ALA A 47 -13.56 -22.37 11.10
C ALA A 47 -15.06 -22.05 11.20
N GLU A 48 -15.85 -22.80 11.96
CA GLU A 48 -17.24 -22.43 12.23
C GLU A 48 -17.36 -21.06 12.92
N GLY A 49 -16.50 -20.78 13.90
CA GLY A 49 -16.41 -19.46 14.53
C GLY A 49 -16.08 -18.34 13.55
N ALA A 50 -15.20 -18.61 12.58
CA ALA A 50 -14.87 -17.69 11.51
C ALA A 50 -16.07 -17.39 10.59
N ILE A 51 -16.83 -18.42 10.21
CA ILE A 51 -18.09 -18.25 9.47
C ILE A 51 -19.07 -17.37 10.27
N ILE A 52 -19.28 -17.69 11.55
CA ILE A 52 -20.18 -16.93 12.44
C ILE A 52 -19.77 -15.46 12.57
N LEU A 53 -18.46 -15.17 12.66
CA LEU A 53 -18.02 -13.78 12.74
C LEU A 53 -18.31 -13.06 11.42
N LEU A 54 -17.95 -13.63 10.27
CA LEU A 54 -18.16 -13.02 8.96
C LEU A 54 -19.63 -12.69 8.68
N GLU A 55 -20.56 -13.60 9.03
CA GLU A 55 -22.01 -13.36 8.94
C GLU A 55 -22.47 -12.15 9.76
N LYS A 56 -21.81 -11.90 10.89
CA LYS A 56 -22.24 -10.89 11.87
C LYS A 56 -21.61 -9.53 11.64
N LEU A 57 -20.56 -9.42 10.82
CA LEU A 57 -19.83 -8.17 10.63
C LEU A 57 -20.73 -7.10 10.02
N SER A 58 -21.23 -7.31 8.80
CA SER A 58 -21.99 -6.29 8.08
C SER A 58 -23.19 -5.75 8.87
N PRO A 59 -24.14 -6.58 9.35
CA PRO A 59 -25.29 -6.08 10.10
C PRO A 59 -24.93 -5.42 11.43
N ALA A 60 -23.81 -5.79 12.07
CA ALA A 60 -23.38 -5.12 13.30
C ALA A 60 -22.76 -3.73 13.04
N LEU A 61 -22.11 -3.56 11.88
CA LEU A 61 -21.32 -2.37 11.53
C LEU A 61 -22.07 -1.32 10.72
N GLU A 62 -23.31 -1.59 10.31
CA GLU A 62 -24.12 -0.75 9.43
C GLU A 62 -24.22 0.73 9.87
N GLN A 63 -24.23 1.00 11.17
CA GLN A 63 -24.38 2.35 11.74
C GLN A 63 -23.05 3.06 12.03
N VAL A 64 -21.92 2.42 11.74
CA VAL A 64 -20.59 2.94 12.06
C VAL A 64 -20.09 3.82 10.92
N ASP A 65 -19.53 4.99 11.24
CA ASP A 65 -18.86 5.84 10.26
C ASP A 65 -17.54 5.19 9.81
N SER A 66 -17.47 4.90 8.51
CA SER A 66 -16.33 4.26 7.84
C SER A 66 -15.47 5.22 7.04
N SER A 67 -15.76 6.53 7.05
CA SER A 67 -15.09 7.56 6.24
C SER A 67 -13.57 7.65 6.45
N SER A 68 -13.08 7.33 7.64
CA SER A 68 -11.63 7.30 7.94
C SER A 68 -10.88 6.12 7.31
N GLY A 69 -11.60 5.13 6.75
CA GLY A 69 -11.03 3.89 6.21
C GLY A 69 -10.51 2.90 7.26
N ALA A 70 -10.49 3.28 8.55
CA ALA A 70 -9.98 2.43 9.63
C ALA A 70 -10.85 1.18 9.83
N LEU A 71 -12.17 1.31 9.73
CA LEU A 71 -13.10 0.19 9.86
C LEU A 71 -12.96 -0.80 8.69
N GLY A 72 -12.98 -0.30 7.46
CA GLY A 72 -12.79 -1.13 6.26
C GLY A 72 -11.46 -1.88 6.30
N SER A 73 -10.38 -1.21 6.73
CA SER A 73 -9.06 -1.84 6.93
C SER A 73 -9.09 -2.97 7.97
N ALA A 74 -9.83 -2.78 9.07
CA ALA A 74 -9.98 -3.80 10.10
C ALA A 74 -10.77 -5.02 9.62
N VAL A 75 -11.88 -4.80 8.90
CA VAL A 75 -12.69 -5.88 8.31
C VAL A 75 -11.90 -6.65 7.25
N ASN A 76 -11.21 -5.93 6.36
CA ASN A 76 -10.33 -6.53 5.35
C ASN A 76 -9.26 -7.43 5.98
N LYS A 77 -8.64 -6.97 7.07
CA LYS A 77 -7.67 -7.78 7.83
C LYS A 77 -8.32 -8.98 8.52
N ALA A 78 -9.57 -8.86 8.94
CA ALA A 78 -10.34 -9.97 9.50
C ALA A 78 -10.54 -11.06 8.44
N ILE A 79 -11.03 -10.70 7.24
CA ILE A 79 -11.21 -11.61 6.11
C ILE A 79 -9.88 -12.31 5.77
N ASP A 80 -8.80 -11.54 5.59
CA ASP A 80 -7.46 -12.06 5.27
C ASP A 80 -6.94 -13.05 6.33
N THR A 81 -7.38 -12.91 7.57
CA THR A 81 -7.01 -13.78 8.69
C THR A 81 -7.90 -15.02 8.82
N LEU A 82 -9.21 -14.87 8.58
CA LEU A 82 -10.21 -15.90 8.81
C LEU A 82 -10.34 -16.88 7.65
N VAL A 83 -10.27 -16.39 6.41
CA VAL A 83 -10.36 -17.25 5.21
C VAL A 83 -9.36 -18.41 5.26
N PRO A 84 -8.07 -18.21 5.58
CA PRO A 84 -7.13 -19.33 5.70
C PRO A 84 -7.50 -20.38 6.76
N LEU A 85 -8.20 -19.99 7.84
CA LEU A 85 -8.67 -20.94 8.85
C LEU A 85 -9.82 -21.79 8.31
N ILE A 86 -10.75 -21.17 7.60
CA ILE A 86 -11.87 -21.85 6.94
C ILE A 86 -11.34 -22.83 5.88
N VAL A 87 -10.45 -22.38 5.00
CA VAL A 87 -9.88 -23.19 3.91
C VAL A 87 -9.12 -24.41 4.44
N LYS A 88 -8.38 -24.26 5.55
CA LYS A 88 -7.57 -25.36 6.13
C LYS A 88 -8.35 -26.38 6.94
N ALA A 89 -9.57 -26.06 7.39
CA ALA A 89 -10.38 -27.02 8.13
C ALA A 89 -10.72 -28.21 7.23
N ASP A 90 -10.47 -29.43 7.68
CA ASP A 90 -10.87 -30.63 6.94
C ASP A 90 -12.29 -31.01 7.39
N VAL A 91 -13.23 -30.96 6.45
CA VAL A 91 -14.66 -31.19 6.72
C VAL A 91 -15.32 -31.87 5.54
N GLU A 92 -16.39 -32.61 5.83
CA GLU A 92 -17.23 -33.22 4.81
C GLU A 92 -17.73 -32.19 3.77
N PRO A 93 -17.81 -32.57 2.48
CA PRO A 93 -18.26 -31.67 1.41
C PRO A 93 -19.62 -31.01 1.68
N THR A 94 -20.54 -31.72 2.34
CA THR A 94 -21.87 -31.20 2.69
C THR A 94 -21.82 -30.08 3.72
N LEU A 95 -20.90 -30.17 4.71
CA LEU A 95 -20.69 -29.11 5.69
C LEU A 95 -20.01 -27.90 5.02
N ARG A 96 -19.03 -28.17 4.13
CA ARG A 96 -18.37 -27.12 3.34
C ARG A 96 -19.38 -26.31 2.53
N GLN A 97 -20.25 -27.00 1.80
CA GLN A 97 -21.30 -26.37 1.00
C GLN A 97 -22.21 -25.50 1.87
N ARG A 98 -22.66 -26.01 3.02
CA ARG A 98 -23.46 -25.23 3.98
C ARG A 98 -22.75 -23.98 4.48
N TRP A 99 -21.44 -24.02 4.71
CA TRP A 99 -20.68 -22.83 5.08
C TRP A 99 -20.67 -21.79 3.95
N LEU A 100 -20.51 -22.22 2.69
CA LEU A 100 -20.54 -21.30 1.55
C LEU A 100 -21.93 -20.70 1.34
N GLU A 101 -23.00 -21.48 1.48
CA GLU A 101 -24.39 -20.97 1.42
C GLU A 101 -24.64 -19.88 2.47
N ARG A 102 -24.15 -20.10 3.69
CA ARG A 102 -24.21 -19.14 4.80
C ARG A 102 -23.43 -17.85 4.50
N LEU A 103 -22.21 -17.97 4.00
CA LEU A 103 -21.40 -16.81 3.59
C LEU A 103 -22.01 -16.07 2.39
N TRP A 104 -22.68 -16.79 1.50
CA TRP A 104 -23.34 -16.21 0.34
C TRP A 104 -24.53 -15.38 0.78
N GLN A 105 -25.34 -15.90 1.71
CA GLN A 105 -26.41 -15.14 2.33
C GLN A 105 -25.87 -13.88 3.01
N ALA A 106 -24.74 -13.98 3.74
CA ALA A 106 -24.12 -12.82 4.36
C ALA A 106 -23.68 -11.76 3.33
N LEU A 107 -23.14 -12.17 2.18
CA LEU A 107 -22.81 -11.26 1.07
C LEU A 107 -24.06 -10.63 0.46
N GLN A 108 -25.15 -11.38 0.33
CA GLN A 108 -26.43 -10.85 -0.15
C GLN A 108 -27.00 -9.80 0.81
N ASP A 109 -26.86 -10.03 2.11
CA ASP A 109 -27.32 -9.11 3.17
C ASP A 109 -26.33 -7.95 3.45
N ASP A 110 -25.21 -7.87 2.71
CA ASP A 110 -24.18 -6.83 2.86
C ASP A 110 -24.66 -5.52 2.20
N GLU A 111 -25.53 -4.78 2.89
CA GLU A 111 -26.09 -3.50 2.40
C GLU A 111 -25.01 -2.42 2.25
N MET A 112 -24.22 -2.23 3.31
CA MET A 112 -22.97 -1.47 3.24
C MET A 112 -21.85 -2.47 2.94
N PRO A 113 -21.08 -2.35 1.85
CA PRO A 113 -20.19 -3.40 1.35
C PRO A 113 -18.94 -3.59 2.23
N TYR A 114 -19.12 -4.10 3.45
CA TYR A 114 -18.02 -4.32 4.40
C TYR A 114 -17.32 -5.65 4.13
N ILE A 115 -18.06 -6.66 3.69
CA ILE A 115 -17.54 -8.02 3.48
C ILE A 115 -17.44 -8.42 2.01
N GLU A 116 -17.72 -7.51 1.06
CA GLU A 116 -17.63 -7.76 -0.39
C GLU A 116 -16.32 -8.44 -0.83
N ARG A 117 -15.20 -8.10 -0.19
CA ARG A 117 -13.87 -8.69 -0.47
C ARG A 117 -13.82 -10.20 -0.23
N LEU A 118 -14.76 -10.75 0.54
CA LEU A 118 -14.92 -12.20 0.70
C LEU A 118 -15.17 -12.90 -0.65
N GLY A 119 -15.84 -12.23 -1.60
CA GLY A 119 -16.04 -12.74 -2.95
C GLY A 119 -14.72 -13.05 -3.68
N ASP A 120 -13.66 -12.27 -3.43
CA ASP A 120 -12.35 -12.53 -4.03
C ASP A 120 -11.75 -13.88 -3.59
N TYR A 121 -12.15 -14.35 -2.42
CA TYR A 121 -11.68 -15.60 -1.82
C TYR A 121 -12.57 -16.81 -2.13
N TRP A 122 -13.67 -16.62 -2.87
CA TRP A 122 -14.69 -17.67 -3.05
C TRP A 122 -14.13 -18.98 -3.62
N GLY A 123 -13.33 -18.90 -4.68
CA GLY A 123 -12.68 -20.07 -5.27
C GLY A 123 -11.76 -20.80 -4.29
N LYS A 124 -11.07 -20.07 -3.41
CA LYS A 124 -10.25 -20.70 -2.34
C LYS A 124 -11.12 -21.35 -1.27
N LEU A 125 -12.23 -20.71 -0.89
CA LEU A 125 -13.17 -21.23 0.11
C LEU A 125 -13.84 -22.53 -0.35
N CYS A 126 -13.96 -22.75 -1.66
CA CYS A 126 -14.48 -23.99 -2.24
C CYS A 126 -13.57 -25.20 -2.00
N VAL A 127 -12.25 -25.00 -1.85
CA VAL A 127 -11.20 -26.02 -1.66
C VAL A 127 -11.02 -27.00 -2.84
N THR A 128 -12.10 -27.43 -3.47
CA THR A 128 -12.13 -28.39 -4.59
C THR A 128 -12.57 -27.71 -5.89
N PRO A 129 -12.01 -28.10 -7.05
CA PRO A 129 -12.46 -27.61 -8.35
C PRO A 129 -13.94 -27.91 -8.63
N GLU A 130 -14.46 -29.04 -8.15
CA GLU A 130 -15.85 -29.46 -8.36
C GLU A 130 -16.84 -28.52 -7.66
N LEU A 131 -16.58 -28.20 -6.39
CA LEU A 131 -17.42 -27.26 -5.65
C LEU A 131 -17.28 -25.83 -6.20
N ALA A 132 -16.07 -25.45 -6.64
CA ALA A 132 -15.86 -24.18 -7.32
C ALA A 132 -16.64 -24.10 -8.64
N SER A 133 -16.69 -25.20 -9.41
CA SER A 133 -17.47 -25.26 -10.65
C SER A 133 -18.96 -25.13 -10.35
N HIS A 134 -19.46 -25.83 -9.33
CA HIS A 134 -20.87 -25.73 -8.91
C HIS A 134 -21.26 -24.28 -8.60
N TRP A 135 -20.48 -23.58 -7.77
CA TRP A 135 -20.73 -22.15 -7.49
C TRP A 135 -20.56 -21.25 -8.72
N GLY A 136 -19.63 -21.59 -9.62
CA GLY A 136 -19.51 -20.93 -10.92
C GLY A 136 -20.81 -21.01 -11.73
N ASP A 137 -21.43 -22.19 -11.77
CA ASP A 137 -22.70 -22.41 -12.48
C ASP A 137 -23.87 -21.68 -11.82
N GLU A 138 -23.89 -21.55 -10.48
CA GLU A 138 -24.90 -20.78 -9.76
C GLU A 138 -24.81 -19.27 -10.06
N PHE A 139 -23.60 -18.71 -10.19
CA PHE A 139 -23.42 -17.26 -10.36
C PHE A 139 -23.43 -16.78 -11.81
N THR A 140 -22.96 -17.62 -12.74
CA THR A 140 -22.74 -17.23 -14.14
C THR A 140 -24.01 -16.73 -14.85
N PRO A 141 -25.21 -17.33 -14.66
CA PRO A 141 -26.43 -16.85 -15.30
C PRO A 141 -26.80 -15.42 -14.89
N ALA A 142 -26.75 -15.12 -13.59
CA ALA A 142 -27.07 -13.80 -13.07
C ALA A 142 -26.07 -12.74 -13.54
N LEU A 143 -24.77 -13.06 -13.52
CA LEU A 143 -23.72 -12.14 -13.99
C LEU A 143 -23.81 -11.90 -15.49
N THR A 144 -24.02 -12.96 -16.29
CA THR A 144 -24.17 -12.85 -17.74
C THR A 144 -25.39 -12.00 -18.11
N HIS A 145 -26.51 -12.18 -17.41
CA HIS A 145 -27.68 -11.34 -17.60
C HIS A 145 -27.38 -9.89 -17.26
N ASN A 146 -26.78 -9.62 -16.09
CA ASN A 146 -26.44 -8.27 -15.64
C ASN A 146 -25.50 -7.52 -16.61
N TRP A 147 -24.50 -8.21 -17.16
CA TRP A 147 -23.56 -7.64 -18.13
C TRP A 147 -24.12 -7.57 -19.56
N GLY A 148 -25.12 -8.38 -19.89
CA GLY A 148 -25.79 -8.38 -21.20
C GLY A 148 -26.83 -7.26 -21.37
N LEU A 149 -27.19 -6.56 -20.30
CA LEU A 149 -28.12 -5.42 -20.36
C LEU A 149 -27.48 -4.23 -21.11
N PRO A 150 -28.29 -3.38 -21.79
CA PRO A 150 -27.79 -2.16 -22.41
C PRO A 150 -27.00 -1.28 -21.43
N ARG A 151 -26.05 -0.50 -21.95
CA ARG A 151 -25.22 0.38 -21.11
C ARG A 151 -26.10 1.33 -20.31
N GLY A 152 -25.93 1.29 -18.99
CA GLY A 152 -26.70 2.11 -18.04
C GLY A 152 -27.96 1.43 -17.49
N GLU A 153 -28.36 0.28 -18.03
CA GLU A 153 -29.49 -0.53 -17.52
C GLU A 153 -29.02 -1.69 -16.64
N GLY A 154 -27.75 -2.10 -16.76
CA GLY A 154 -27.12 -3.07 -15.87
C GLY A 154 -26.86 -2.50 -14.47
N GLY A 155 -27.07 -3.34 -13.45
CA GLY A 155 -26.83 -2.99 -12.04
C GLY A 155 -25.50 -3.53 -11.51
N TYR A 156 -25.29 -3.35 -10.21
CA TYR A 156 -24.20 -4.03 -9.49
C TYR A 156 -24.67 -5.42 -9.05
N PHE A 157 -23.92 -6.46 -9.41
CA PHE A 157 -24.15 -7.81 -8.90
C PHE A 157 -23.11 -8.14 -7.82
N LYS A 158 -23.57 -8.34 -6.58
CA LYS A 158 -22.72 -8.67 -5.42
C LYS A 158 -21.88 -9.93 -5.61
N GLY A 159 -22.34 -10.86 -6.47
CA GLY A 159 -21.63 -12.11 -6.77
C GLY A 159 -20.53 -12.01 -7.82
N THR A 160 -20.23 -10.84 -8.37
CA THR A 160 -19.26 -10.69 -9.49
C THR A 160 -17.88 -11.27 -9.12
N SER A 161 -17.28 -10.83 -8.01
CA SER A 161 -15.99 -11.39 -7.54
C SER A 161 -16.06 -12.88 -7.25
N ALA A 162 -17.15 -13.34 -6.62
CA ALA A 162 -17.34 -14.74 -6.25
C ALA A 162 -17.42 -15.64 -7.49
N CYS A 163 -18.15 -15.21 -8.52
CA CYS A 163 -18.24 -15.86 -9.82
C CYS A 163 -16.87 -16.00 -10.49
N LEU A 164 -16.14 -14.90 -10.64
CA LEU A 164 -14.84 -14.90 -11.30
C LEU A 164 -13.81 -15.73 -10.50
N SER A 165 -13.84 -15.65 -9.17
CA SER A 165 -13.00 -16.45 -8.28
C SER A 165 -13.30 -17.94 -8.39
N ALA A 166 -14.58 -18.31 -8.45
CA ALA A 166 -15.04 -19.70 -8.57
C ALA A 166 -14.65 -20.34 -9.91
N LEU A 167 -14.94 -19.66 -11.03
CA LEU A 167 -14.55 -20.13 -12.37
C LEU A 167 -13.02 -20.31 -12.49
N PHE A 168 -12.24 -19.39 -11.92
CA PHE A 168 -10.78 -19.53 -11.87
C PHE A 168 -10.34 -20.76 -11.07
N ALA A 169 -10.87 -20.97 -9.86
CA ALA A 169 -10.52 -22.12 -9.04
C ALA A 169 -10.99 -23.46 -9.62
N ALA A 170 -12.05 -23.46 -10.42
CA ALA A 170 -12.53 -24.62 -11.17
C ALA A 170 -11.65 -24.94 -12.40
N GLY A 171 -10.69 -24.08 -12.75
CA GLY A 171 -9.87 -24.22 -13.96
C GLY A 171 -10.61 -23.89 -15.27
N ARG A 172 -11.81 -23.30 -15.19
CA ARG A 172 -12.66 -22.90 -16.32
C ARG A 172 -12.17 -21.56 -16.92
N HIS A 173 -10.90 -21.52 -17.30
CA HIS A 173 -10.17 -20.31 -17.69
C HIS A 173 -10.72 -19.65 -18.97
N ASP A 174 -11.05 -20.43 -20.00
CA ASP A 174 -11.56 -19.88 -21.26
C ASP A 174 -12.96 -19.30 -21.10
N GLU A 175 -13.80 -19.95 -20.30
CA GLU A 175 -15.13 -19.44 -19.96
C GLU A 175 -15.07 -18.17 -19.10
N LEU A 176 -14.15 -18.13 -18.12
CA LEU A 176 -13.88 -16.92 -17.35
C LEU A 176 -13.51 -15.74 -18.26
N LEU A 177 -12.61 -15.95 -19.22
CA LEU A 177 -12.20 -14.92 -20.18
C LEU A 177 -13.38 -14.47 -21.05
N ALA A 178 -14.14 -15.42 -21.60
CA ALA A 178 -15.32 -15.13 -22.42
C ALA A 178 -16.43 -14.41 -21.64
N LEU A 179 -16.54 -14.65 -20.33
CA LEU A 179 -17.46 -13.93 -19.46
C LEU A 179 -16.99 -12.49 -19.23
N ILE A 180 -15.71 -12.28 -18.91
CA ILE A 180 -15.13 -10.93 -18.72
C ILE A 180 -15.25 -10.09 -19.99
N ASP A 181 -15.13 -10.68 -21.18
CA ASP A 181 -15.29 -9.96 -22.45
C ASP A 181 -16.71 -9.39 -22.66
N LYS A 182 -17.71 -9.88 -21.93
CA LYS A 182 -19.07 -9.34 -21.92
C LYS A 182 -19.23 -8.18 -20.94
N ALA A 183 -18.26 -7.91 -20.07
CA ALA A 183 -18.37 -6.87 -19.06
C ALA A 183 -18.61 -5.50 -19.72
N PRO A 184 -19.52 -4.67 -19.17
CA PRO A 184 -19.87 -3.38 -19.76
C PRO A 184 -18.70 -2.39 -19.76
N PHE A 185 -17.76 -2.57 -18.83
CA PHE A 185 -16.58 -1.73 -18.63
C PHE A 185 -15.32 -2.59 -18.44
N LYS A 186 -14.18 -2.07 -18.89
CA LYS A 186 -12.86 -2.71 -18.68
C LYS A 186 -12.31 -2.33 -17.30
N TRP A 187 -12.90 -2.83 -16.23
CA TRP A 187 -12.39 -2.57 -14.88
C TRP A 187 -11.28 -3.54 -14.50
N TRP A 188 -10.19 -3.00 -13.96
CA TRP A 188 -9.10 -3.81 -13.43
C TRP A 188 -9.56 -4.87 -12.42
N HIS A 189 -10.55 -4.53 -11.59
CA HIS A 189 -11.12 -5.43 -10.58
C HIS A 189 -11.58 -6.77 -11.15
N ASP A 190 -12.12 -6.78 -12.36
CA ASP A 190 -12.59 -7.99 -13.05
C ASP A 190 -11.47 -8.56 -13.92
N ARG A 191 -10.77 -7.69 -14.68
CA ARG A 191 -9.69 -8.09 -15.60
C ARG A 191 -8.51 -8.78 -14.90
N ARG A 192 -8.22 -8.49 -13.63
CA ARG A 192 -7.19 -9.22 -12.86
C ARG A 192 -7.46 -10.74 -12.82
N TRP A 193 -8.72 -11.17 -12.92
CA TRP A 193 -9.07 -12.59 -13.02
C TRP A 193 -8.71 -13.17 -14.39
N GLY A 194 -8.92 -12.42 -15.47
CA GLY A 194 -8.44 -12.79 -16.81
C GLY A 194 -6.92 -12.90 -16.88
N VAL A 195 -6.19 -11.96 -16.24
CA VAL A 195 -4.72 -12.02 -16.12
C VAL A 195 -4.27 -13.30 -15.39
N LYS A 196 -4.94 -13.66 -14.29
CA LYS A 196 -4.67 -14.91 -13.56
C LYS A 196 -4.93 -16.14 -14.43
N ALA A 197 -6.06 -16.18 -15.15
CA ALA A 197 -6.39 -17.30 -16.04
C ALA A 197 -5.37 -17.47 -17.17
N LEU A 198 -5.01 -16.40 -17.87
CA LEU A 198 -3.97 -16.43 -18.91
C LEU A 198 -2.62 -16.91 -18.34
N SER A 199 -2.25 -16.43 -17.15
CA SER A 199 -1.02 -16.86 -16.47
C SER A 199 -1.06 -18.35 -16.10
N ALA A 200 -2.19 -18.85 -15.62
CA ALA A 200 -2.39 -20.27 -15.27
C ALA A 200 -2.38 -21.18 -16.51
N GLN A 201 -2.80 -20.68 -17.67
CA GLN A 201 -2.66 -21.35 -18.97
C GLN A 201 -1.23 -21.30 -19.55
N GLY A 202 -0.26 -20.69 -18.83
CA GLY A 202 1.11 -20.50 -19.31
C GLY A 202 1.29 -19.36 -20.32
N LYS A 203 0.22 -18.63 -20.66
CA LYS A 203 0.22 -17.51 -21.62
C LYS A 203 0.68 -16.20 -20.95
N LYS A 204 1.82 -16.23 -20.26
CA LYS A 204 2.31 -15.10 -19.42
C LYS A 204 2.51 -13.79 -20.17
N ALA A 205 3.04 -13.83 -21.40
CA ALA A 205 3.21 -12.63 -22.22
C ALA A 205 1.87 -12.01 -22.62
N GLU A 206 0.87 -12.85 -22.91
CA GLU A 206 -0.49 -12.41 -23.19
C GLU A 206 -1.16 -11.85 -21.95
N ALA A 207 -0.95 -12.46 -20.78
CA ALA A 207 -1.43 -11.96 -19.50
C ALA A 207 -0.93 -10.54 -19.20
N ILE A 208 0.34 -10.23 -19.51
CA ILE A 208 0.90 -8.88 -19.37
C ILE A 208 0.23 -7.91 -20.36
N ARG A 209 0.08 -8.28 -21.64
CA ARG A 209 -0.63 -7.42 -22.62
C ARG A 209 -2.06 -7.15 -22.17
N TYR A 210 -2.76 -8.17 -21.72
CA TYR A 210 -4.12 -8.07 -21.19
C TYR A 210 -4.18 -7.17 -19.96
N ALA A 211 -3.20 -7.23 -19.06
CA ALA A 211 -3.12 -6.32 -17.93
C ALA A 211 -2.92 -4.86 -18.38
N GLU A 212 -1.97 -4.59 -19.27
CA GLU A 212 -1.69 -3.25 -19.81
C GLU A 212 -2.87 -2.62 -20.55
N GLU A 213 -3.66 -3.42 -21.28
CA GLU A 213 -4.90 -2.96 -21.94
C GLU A 213 -5.98 -2.50 -20.97
N SER A 214 -5.82 -2.79 -19.67
CA SER A 214 -6.72 -2.34 -18.60
C SER A 214 -6.35 -0.94 -18.08
N ARG A 215 -5.28 -0.31 -18.57
CA ARG A 215 -4.88 1.02 -18.10
C ARG A 215 -5.86 2.08 -18.59
N GLY A 216 -6.38 2.85 -17.65
CA GLY A 216 -7.25 4.00 -17.88
C GLY A 216 -7.05 5.05 -16.78
N ILE A 217 -7.69 6.21 -16.94
CA ILE A 217 -7.53 7.36 -16.02
C ILE A 217 -7.95 7.03 -14.57
N ASN A 218 -8.89 6.10 -14.41
CA ASN A 218 -9.45 5.71 -13.12
C ASN A 218 -8.94 4.34 -12.64
N ASP A 219 -8.08 3.67 -13.42
CA ASP A 219 -7.60 2.34 -13.08
C ASP A 219 -6.38 2.41 -12.15
N PRO A 220 -6.23 1.45 -11.22
CA PRO A 220 -5.14 1.44 -10.26
C PRO A 220 -3.84 1.00 -10.94
N GLY A 221 -3.15 1.92 -11.62
CA GLY A 221 -1.91 1.66 -12.36
C GLY A 221 -0.85 0.90 -11.54
N TRP A 222 -0.74 1.22 -10.25
CA TRP A 222 0.15 0.51 -9.32
C TRP A 222 -0.19 -0.98 -9.14
N GLN A 223 -1.47 -1.37 -9.14
CA GLN A 223 -1.87 -2.79 -9.04
C GLN A 223 -1.63 -3.53 -10.35
N ILE A 224 -1.84 -2.85 -11.48
CA ILE A 224 -1.54 -3.40 -12.81
C ILE A 224 -0.04 -3.65 -12.90
N ALA A 225 0.78 -2.66 -12.54
CA ALA A 225 2.23 -2.77 -12.51
C ALA A 225 2.71 -3.89 -11.58
N GLN A 226 2.15 -4.03 -10.37
CA GLN A 226 2.46 -5.13 -9.45
C GLN A 226 2.19 -6.50 -10.09
N THR A 227 1.05 -6.66 -10.76
CA THR A 227 0.70 -7.93 -11.39
C THR A 227 1.62 -8.25 -12.56
N CYS A 228 1.91 -7.27 -13.43
CA CYS A 228 2.85 -7.45 -14.54
C CYS A 228 4.27 -7.76 -14.03
N GLU A 229 4.71 -7.07 -12.98
CA GLU A 229 6.00 -7.30 -12.33
C GLU A 229 6.10 -8.72 -11.79
N GLU A 230 5.09 -9.20 -11.06
CA GLU A 230 5.05 -10.57 -10.53
C GLU A 230 5.11 -11.63 -11.63
N ILE A 231 4.42 -11.42 -12.76
CA ILE A 231 4.46 -12.34 -13.90
C ILE A 231 5.87 -12.41 -14.49
N LEU A 232 6.54 -11.27 -14.70
CA LEU A 232 7.91 -11.23 -15.22
C LEU A 232 8.91 -11.85 -14.24
N LEU A 233 8.81 -11.54 -12.95
CA LEU A 233 9.66 -12.11 -11.90
C LEU A 233 9.50 -13.64 -11.83
N SER A 234 8.27 -14.15 -11.91
CA SER A 234 7.99 -15.60 -11.95
C SER A 234 8.54 -16.30 -13.20
N SER A 235 8.94 -15.53 -14.21
CA SER A 235 9.51 -16.01 -15.47
C SER A 235 11.03 -15.81 -15.54
N GLY A 236 11.66 -15.35 -14.45
CA GLY A 236 13.10 -15.06 -14.40
C GLY A 236 13.51 -13.77 -15.11
N LEU A 237 12.57 -12.98 -15.63
CA LEU A 237 12.82 -11.76 -16.40
C LEU A 237 13.01 -10.54 -15.50
N ARG A 238 13.97 -10.62 -14.57
CA ARG A 238 14.19 -9.61 -13.51
C ARG A 238 14.53 -8.23 -14.05
N ASP A 239 15.43 -8.14 -15.02
CA ASP A 239 15.82 -6.84 -15.61
C ASP A 239 14.66 -6.18 -16.36
N GLU A 240 13.80 -6.96 -17.00
CA GLU A 240 12.61 -6.42 -17.66
C GLU A 240 11.55 -5.99 -16.65
N ALA A 241 11.32 -6.78 -15.60
CA ALA A 241 10.42 -6.43 -14.50
C ALA A 241 10.85 -5.10 -13.86
N TYR A 242 12.16 -4.97 -13.61
CA TYR A 242 12.75 -3.75 -13.07
C TYR A 242 12.45 -2.54 -13.96
N ARG A 243 12.89 -2.61 -15.22
CA ARG A 243 12.82 -1.50 -16.18
C ARG A 243 11.40 -1.02 -16.44
N ARG A 244 10.43 -1.93 -16.47
CA ARG A 244 9.04 -1.62 -16.86
C ARG A 244 8.15 -1.27 -15.68
N TYR A 245 8.35 -1.90 -14.52
CA TYR A 245 7.35 -1.89 -13.46
C TYR A 245 7.87 -1.53 -12.08
N ALA A 246 9.17 -1.59 -11.80
CA ALA A 246 9.67 -1.46 -10.42
C ALA A 246 9.21 -0.17 -9.73
N ILE A 247 9.23 0.96 -10.43
CA ILE A 247 8.88 2.26 -9.83
C ILE A 247 7.39 2.31 -9.47
N GLU A 248 6.50 2.02 -10.43
CA GLU A 248 5.05 2.11 -10.23
C GLU A 248 4.53 1.00 -9.29
N ALA A 249 5.09 -0.21 -9.36
CA ALA A 249 4.65 -1.34 -8.56
C ALA A 249 5.04 -1.27 -7.07
N ASN A 250 6.11 -0.54 -6.74
CA ASN A 250 6.71 -0.55 -5.40
C ASN A 250 6.67 0.83 -4.71
N GLN A 251 5.72 1.70 -5.09
CA GLN A 251 5.51 2.98 -4.42
C GLN A 251 5.15 2.77 -2.94
N GLY A 252 5.92 3.41 -2.06
CA GLY A 252 5.66 3.46 -0.62
C GLY A 252 5.08 4.81 -0.18
N THR A 253 4.76 4.91 1.11
CA THR A 253 4.26 6.17 1.72
C THR A 253 5.30 7.28 1.76
N THR A 254 6.58 6.95 1.56
CA THR A 254 7.70 7.89 1.48
C THR A 254 8.68 7.43 0.41
N ASN A 255 9.46 8.37 -0.14
CA ASN A 255 10.52 8.06 -1.10
C ASN A 255 11.55 7.07 -0.56
N LEU A 256 11.92 7.19 0.71
CA LEU A 256 12.81 6.23 1.35
C LEU A 256 12.19 4.82 1.39
N ALA A 257 10.89 4.71 1.68
CA ALA A 257 10.19 3.43 1.67
C ALA A 257 10.12 2.84 0.26
N THR A 258 9.84 3.66 -0.77
CA THR A 258 9.87 3.25 -2.18
C THR A 258 11.24 2.71 -2.58
N PHE A 259 12.31 3.47 -2.29
CA PHE A 259 13.69 3.06 -2.59
C PHE A 259 14.04 1.73 -1.93
N ARG A 260 13.77 1.59 -0.62
CA ARG A 260 14.03 0.35 0.12
C ARG A 260 13.23 -0.84 -0.40
N ALA A 261 11.97 -0.63 -0.80
CA ALA A 261 11.14 -1.67 -1.38
C ALA A 261 11.75 -2.21 -2.68
N ILE A 262 12.18 -1.31 -3.58
CA ILE A 262 12.81 -1.67 -4.85
C ILE A 262 14.18 -2.31 -4.61
N ALA A 263 15.05 -1.72 -3.80
CA ALA A 263 16.38 -2.26 -3.49
C ALA A 263 16.31 -3.67 -2.88
N LYS A 264 15.32 -3.90 -1.99
CA LYS A 264 15.08 -5.24 -1.41
C LYS A 264 14.61 -6.25 -2.46
N LYS A 265 13.75 -5.84 -3.39
CA LYS A 265 13.18 -6.72 -4.43
C LYS A 265 14.18 -7.02 -5.56
N TYR A 266 15.07 -6.07 -5.85
CA TYR A 266 16.07 -6.14 -6.92
C TYR A 266 17.51 -6.07 -6.37
N PRO A 267 17.97 -7.09 -5.59
CA PRO A 267 19.29 -7.04 -4.94
C PRO A 267 20.49 -7.15 -5.90
N HIS A 268 20.25 -7.40 -7.20
CA HIS A 268 21.27 -7.45 -8.24
C HIS A 268 21.54 -6.07 -8.87
N LYS A 269 20.69 -5.07 -8.58
CA LYS A 269 20.82 -3.70 -9.05
C LYS A 269 21.62 -2.89 -8.05
N GLN A 270 22.47 -1.99 -8.55
CA GLN A 270 23.25 -1.13 -7.67
C GLN A 270 22.33 -0.09 -7.00
N PRO A 271 22.50 0.20 -5.70
CA PRO A 271 21.68 1.20 -5.01
C PRO A 271 21.68 2.57 -5.71
N GLU A 272 22.82 2.98 -6.28
CA GLU A 272 22.90 4.24 -7.02
C GLU A 272 22.09 4.20 -8.33
N GLU A 273 22.12 3.09 -9.08
CA GLU A 273 21.31 2.91 -10.31
C GLU A 273 19.82 3.07 -9.98
N ILE A 274 19.34 2.38 -8.94
CA ILE A 274 17.95 2.49 -8.47
C ILE A 274 17.57 3.91 -8.10
N LEU A 275 18.45 4.59 -7.37
CA LEU A 275 18.21 5.96 -6.94
C LEU A 275 18.15 6.91 -8.14
N ARG A 276 19.04 6.78 -9.12
CA ARG A 276 19.07 7.62 -10.32
C ARG A 276 17.80 7.44 -11.16
N ASP A 277 17.33 6.20 -11.32
CA ASP A 277 16.07 5.91 -12.03
C ASP A 277 14.86 6.52 -11.31
N LEU A 278 14.81 6.44 -9.98
CA LEU A 278 13.76 7.06 -9.17
C LEU A 278 13.76 8.58 -9.28
N VAL A 279 14.94 9.20 -9.24
CA VAL A 279 15.11 10.64 -9.43
C VAL A 279 14.63 11.06 -10.83
N ALA A 280 15.00 10.30 -11.87
CA ALA A 280 14.57 10.56 -13.24
C ALA A 280 13.04 10.42 -13.42
N SER A 281 12.38 9.59 -12.61
CA SER A 281 10.92 9.44 -12.63
C SER A 281 10.14 10.62 -12.02
N THR A 282 10.82 11.53 -11.30
CA THR A 282 10.19 12.71 -10.69
C THR A 282 11.01 13.99 -10.96
N PRO A 283 11.07 14.48 -12.21
CA PRO A 283 11.81 15.70 -12.55
C PRO A 283 11.35 16.92 -11.72
N GLY A 284 12.31 17.70 -11.22
CA GLY A 284 12.05 18.87 -10.38
C GLY A 284 11.77 18.58 -8.90
N ALA A 285 11.74 17.30 -8.51
CA ALA A 285 11.56 16.86 -7.13
C ALA A 285 12.72 15.99 -6.60
N GLU A 286 13.89 16.12 -7.21
CA GLU A 286 15.13 15.38 -6.90
C GLU A 286 15.50 15.43 -5.41
N GLY A 287 15.37 16.58 -4.76
CA GLY A 287 15.66 16.80 -3.34
C GLY A 287 14.80 15.95 -2.40
N LYS A 288 13.64 15.45 -2.86
CA LYS A 288 12.82 14.52 -2.07
C LYS A 288 13.47 13.13 -1.94
N TRP A 289 14.50 12.82 -2.73
CA TRP A 289 15.27 11.56 -2.67
C TRP A 289 16.52 11.66 -1.79
N PHE A 290 16.83 12.82 -1.20
CA PHE A 290 17.96 13.03 -0.30
C PHE A 290 18.04 11.97 0.81
N ALA A 291 16.92 11.69 1.47
CA ALA A 291 16.88 10.73 2.56
C ALA A 291 17.22 9.30 2.10
N ALA A 292 16.83 8.93 0.88
CA ALA A 292 17.15 7.63 0.28
C ALA A 292 18.64 7.55 -0.08
N ALA A 293 19.20 8.59 -0.70
CA ALA A 293 20.63 8.69 -1.01
C ALA A 293 21.51 8.55 0.23
N LYS A 294 21.17 9.31 1.29
CA LYS A 294 21.87 9.26 2.58
C LYS A 294 21.77 7.88 3.23
N ASP A 295 20.59 7.25 3.22
CA ASP A 295 20.38 5.92 3.79
C ASP A 295 21.19 4.83 3.07
N ALA A 296 21.39 4.99 1.76
CA ALA A 296 22.23 4.12 0.94
C ALA A 296 23.75 4.40 1.08
N GLY A 297 24.16 5.40 1.89
CA GLY A 297 25.55 5.81 2.03
C GLY A 297 26.11 6.61 0.84
N LEU A 298 25.25 7.05 -0.09
CA LEU A 298 25.61 7.82 -1.28
C LEU A 298 25.64 9.32 -0.95
N PHE A 299 26.59 9.74 -0.11
CA PHE A 299 26.62 11.11 0.45
C PHE A 299 26.81 12.20 -0.61
N ASP A 300 27.65 11.98 -1.61
CA ASP A 300 27.85 12.95 -2.70
C ASP A 300 26.58 13.12 -3.54
N VAL A 301 25.91 12.01 -3.86
CA VAL A 301 24.62 12.02 -4.55
C VAL A 301 23.56 12.70 -3.69
N ALA A 302 23.57 12.49 -2.37
CA ALA A 302 22.65 13.16 -1.46
C ALA A 302 22.79 14.69 -1.54
N ILE A 303 24.01 15.26 -1.47
CA ILE A 303 24.14 16.72 -1.58
C ILE A 303 23.86 17.22 -3.00
N GLU A 304 24.18 16.45 -4.04
CA GLU A 304 23.79 16.77 -5.43
C GLU A 304 22.28 16.98 -5.54
N LEU A 305 21.49 16.03 -5.02
CA LEU A 305 20.02 16.08 -5.03
C LEU A 305 19.49 17.26 -4.21
N ALA A 306 20.00 17.44 -2.99
CA ALA A 306 19.61 18.56 -2.12
C ALA A 306 20.03 19.93 -2.67
N THR A 307 20.99 20.00 -3.59
CA THR A 307 21.41 21.25 -4.22
C THR A 307 20.53 21.60 -5.42
N ARG A 308 20.04 20.58 -6.15
CA ARG A 308 19.25 20.76 -7.38
C ARG A 308 17.80 21.14 -7.13
N SER A 309 17.17 20.59 -6.11
CA SER A 309 15.78 20.93 -5.78
C SER A 309 15.48 20.82 -4.28
N PRO A 310 14.35 21.41 -3.83
CA PRO A 310 14.09 21.58 -2.41
C PRO A 310 14.05 20.27 -1.64
N THR A 311 14.82 20.22 -0.55
CA THR A 311 14.71 19.22 0.52
C THR A 311 14.24 19.92 1.78
N ASP A 312 13.42 19.25 2.58
CA ASP A 312 12.97 19.79 3.88
C ASP A 312 14.17 20.21 4.75
N PRO A 313 14.26 21.48 5.19
CA PRO A 313 15.42 21.97 5.94
C PRO A 313 15.66 21.22 7.25
N ARG A 314 14.60 20.78 7.95
CA ARG A 314 14.75 20.01 9.19
C ARG A 314 15.40 18.66 8.94
N THR A 315 15.10 18.02 7.81
CA THR A 315 15.72 16.77 7.38
C THR A 315 17.22 16.95 7.09
N LEU A 316 17.59 18.04 6.42
CA LEU A 316 18.99 18.39 6.15
C LEU A 316 19.76 18.72 7.42
N THR A 317 19.20 19.55 8.31
CA THR A 317 19.79 19.90 9.60
C THR A 317 20.00 18.67 10.49
N ARG A 318 19.05 17.74 10.53
CA ARG A 318 19.20 16.47 11.25
C ARG A 318 20.36 15.64 10.67
N ALA A 319 20.43 15.53 9.34
CA ALA A 319 21.51 14.82 8.68
C ALA A 319 22.89 15.46 8.95
N ALA A 320 22.98 16.80 8.97
CA ALA A 320 24.21 17.49 9.32
C ALA A 320 24.67 17.15 10.74
N ARG A 321 23.74 17.17 11.70
CA ARG A 321 24.03 16.84 13.11
C ARG A 321 24.47 15.38 13.28
N ASP A 322 23.72 14.44 12.70
CA ASP A 322 23.95 13.00 12.86
C ASP A 322 25.29 12.54 12.25
N TYR A 323 25.84 13.29 11.30
CA TYR A 323 27.04 12.93 10.53
C TYR A 323 28.24 13.86 10.77
N ALA A 324 28.14 14.85 11.68
CA ALA A 324 29.20 15.84 11.92
C ALA A 324 30.56 15.23 12.26
N GLU A 325 30.59 14.07 12.93
CA GLU A 325 31.83 13.36 13.27
C GLU A 325 32.25 12.36 12.19
N LYS A 326 31.28 11.59 11.65
CA LYS A 326 31.56 10.45 10.76
C LYS A 326 31.80 10.84 9.31
N GLN A 327 31.13 11.90 8.85
CA GLN A 327 31.17 12.40 7.47
C GLN A 327 31.09 13.93 7.49
N PRO A 328 32.15 14.63 7.97
CA PRO A 328 32.08 16.06 8.26
C PRO A 328 31.88 16.94 7.02
N ALA A 329 32.44 16.57 5.87
CA ALA A 329 32.22 17.28 4.61
C ALA A 329 30.75 17.22 4.16
N PHE A 330 30.14 16.02 4.23
CA PHE A 330 28.70 15.84 3.97
C PHE A 330 27.85 16.63 4.96
N ALA A 331 28.20 16.59 6.25
CA ALA A 331 27.46 17.29 7.28
C ALA A 331 27.47 18.81 7.06
N LEU A 332 28.64 19.38 6.73
CA LEU A 332 28.78 20.80 6.40
C LEU A 332 27.93 21.17 5.18
N ALA A 333 28.01 20.39 4.10
CA ALA A 333 27.24 20.62 2.89
C ALA A 333 25.72 20.53 3.14
N ALA A 334 25.26 19.53 3.92
CA ALA A 334 23.86 19.38 4.28
C ALA A 334 23.35 20.56 5.13
N GLY A 335 24.13 21.03 6.10
CA GLY A 335 23.78 22.18 6.93
C GLY A 335 23.69 23.48 6.12
N LEU A 336 24.64 23.70 5.20
CA LEU A 336 24.60 24.85 4.30
C LEU A 336 23.42 24.79 3.33
N ALA A 337 23.08 23.59 2.81
CA ALA A 337 21.89 23.39 2.01
C ALA A 337 20.61 23.70 2.81
N ALA A 338 20.55 23.34 4.10
CA ALA A 338 19.42 23.66 4.96
C ALA A 338 19.21 25.18 5.08
N LEU A 339 20.29 25.92 5.38
CA LEU A 339 20.26 27.39 5.45
C LEU A 339 19.86 28.02 4.11
N ARG A 340 20.37 27.49 2.99
CA ARG A 340 19.99 27.93 1.64
C ARG A 340 18.49 27.75 1.37
N TRP A 341 17.92 26.60 1.69
CA TRP A 341 16.50 26.35 1.45
C TRP A 341 15.60 27.18 2.37
N ILE A 342 16.01 27.42 3.62
CA ILE A 342 15.32 28.35 4.51
C ILE A 342 15.36 29.77 3.93
N SER A 343 16.53 30.22 3.46
CA SER A 343 16.72 31.52 2.81
C SER A 343 15.74 31.71 1.64
N LEU A 344 15.59 30.69 0.80
CA LEU A 344 14.66 30.65 -0.33
C LEU A 344 13.18 30.49 0.07
N GLY A 345 12.86 30.36 1.36
CA GLY A 345 11.49 30.27 1.86
C GLY A 345 10.88 28.87 1.83
N HIS A 346 11.70 27.82 1.74
CA HIS A 346 11.23 26.43 1.78
C HIS A 346 11.19 25.87 3.22
N GLY A 347 10.36 24.85 3.40
CA GLY A 347 10.11 24.18 4.68
C GLY A 347 8.75 24.55 5.26
N TYR A 348 8.10 23.59 5.91
CA TYR A 348 6.79 23.80 6.52
C TYR A 348 6.93 24.40 7.93
N GLU A 349 6.36 25.59 8.12
CA GLU A 349 6.34 26.31 9.41
C GLU A 349 7.73 26.42 10.05
N ILE A 350 8.69 26.92 9.27
CA ILE A 350 10.06 27.16 9.77
C ILE A 350 10.07 28.30 10.80
N THR A 351 10.72 28.05 11.92
CA THR A 351 10.86 28.97 13.06
C THR A 351 12.29 29.46 13.22
N GLY A 352 12.50 30.46 14.09
CA GLY A 352 13.85 30.91 14.44
C GLY A 352 14.71 29.82 15.11
N ALA A 353 14.08 28.86 15.80
CA ALA A 353 14.78 27.71 16.37
C ALA A 353 15.35 26.79 15.28
N ASP A 354 14.60 26.58 14.19
CA ASP A 354 15.07 25.77 13.05
C ASP A 354 16.30 26.41 12.36
N VAL A 355 16.32 27.76 12.28
CA VAL A 355 17.48 28.52 11.75
C VAL A 355 18.71 28.34 12.65
N LEU A 356 18.54 28.47 13.97
CA LEU A 356 19.62 28.28 14.94
C LEU A 356 20.15 26.84 14.94
N ASP A 357 19.27 25.86 14.85
CA ASP A 357 19.63 24.45 14.75
C ASP A 357 20.45 24.16 13.49
N ALA A 358 20.06 24.74 12.35
CA ALA A 358 20.79 24.61 11.09
C ALA A 358 22.18 25.26 11.20
N TYR A 359 22.26 26.48 11.72
CA TYR A 359 23.53 27.19 11.92
C TYR A 359 24.46 26.44 12.89
N SER A 360 23.91 25.93 14.00
CA SER A 360 24.66 25.16 14.99
C SER A 360 25.20 23.86 14.40
N ALA A 361 24.42 23.18 13.54
CA ALA A 361 24.88 21.97 12.88
C ALA A 361 26.03 22.26 11.89
N VAL A 362 25.97 23.39 11.16
CA VAL A 362 27.08 23.83 10.30
C VAL A 362 28.32 24.08 11.16
N THR A 363 28.24 24.91 12.20
CA THR A 363 29.40 25.28 13.01
C THR A 363 30.04 24.09 13.71
N GLN A 364 29.26 23.07 14.09
CA GLN A 364 29.77 21.80 14.63
C GLN A 364 30.53 20.97 13.58
N ALA A 365 30.14 21.01 12.31
CA ALA A 365 30.79 20.26 11.24
C ALA A 365 32.09 20.91 10.74
N VAL A 366 32.21 22.25 10.85
CA VAL A 366 33.35 23.03 10.31
C VAL A 366 34.73 22.50 10.76
N PRO A 367 35.01 22.28 12.06
CA PRO A 367 36.35 21.89 12.51
C PRO A 367 36.81 20.57 11.90
N ASN A 368 35.89 19.60 11.82
CA ASN A 368 36.17 18.26 11.30
C ASN A 368 36.19 18.21 9.77
N ALA A 369 35.59 19.19 9.09
CA ALA A 369 35.58 19.27 7.63
C ALA A 369 36.87 19.88 7.06
N GLY A 370 37.75 20.45 7.91
CA GLY A 370 38.99 21.07 7.47
C GLY A 370 38.80 22.39 6.69
N VAL A 371 37.61 22.99 6.78
CA VAL A 371 37.27 24.25 6.10
C VAL A 371 37.43 25.42 7.07
N PRO A 372 38.05 26.55 6.67
CA PRO A 372 38.13 27.73 7.52
C PRO A 372 36.74 28.27 7.89
N ALA A 373 36.48 28.47 9.19
CA ALA A 373 35.21 28.99 9.69
C ALA A 373 34.83 30.36 9.09
N GLN A 374 35.83 31.18 8.76
CA GLN A 374 35.65 32.48 8.11
C GLN A 374 34.94 32.36 6.76
N LEU A 375 35.38 31.41 5.93
CA LEU A 375 34.80 31.18 4.59
C LEU A 375 33.34 30.73 4.69
N VAL A 376 33.03 29.86 5.66
CA VAL A 376 31.66 29.39 5.91
C VAL A 376 30.77 30.52 6.42
N ASN A 377 31.27 31.35 7.34
CA ASN A 377 30.54 32.51 7.84
C ASN A 377 30.31 33.58 6.75
N GLU A 378 31.27 33.80 5.85
CA GLU A 378 31.11 34.66 4.67
C GLU A 378 30.00 34.14 3.76
N GLN A 379 30.00 32.84 3.44
CA GLN A 379 28.95 32.23 2.64
C GLN A 379 27.55 32.39 3.28
N ILE A 380 27.45 32.25 4.61
CA ILE A 380 26.18 32.46 5.32
C ILE A 380 25.78 33.95 5.32
N ARG A 381 26.75 34.87 5.46
CA ARG A 381 26.51 36.32 5.33
C ARG A 381 25.95 36.67 3.95
N ASP A 382 26.49 36.08 2.89
CA ASP A 382 26.01 36.29 1.52
C ASP A 382 24.57 35.76 1.31
N MET A 383 24.22 34.64 1.95
CA MET A 383 22.85 34.13 1.92
C MET A 383 21.87 35.14 2.55
N ILE A 384 22.19 35.72 3.71
CA ILE A 384 21.28 36.63 4.44
C ILE A 384 21.22 38.05 3.86
N THR A 385 22.22 38.48 3.08
CA THR A 385 22.23 39.80 2.42
C THR A 385 21.44 39.82 1.12
N SER A 386 21.18 38.65 0.54
CA SER A 386 20.33 38.52 -0.66
C SER A 386 18.87 38.91 -0.39
N THR A 387 18.08 39.14 -1.44
CA THR A 387 16.65 39.49 -1.35
C THR A 387 15.78 38.25 -1.52
N GLN A 388 15.92 37.26 -0.63
CA GLN A 388 15.11 36.04 -0.63
C GLN A 388 14.05 36.03 0.48
N PRO A 389 12.92 35.33 0.30
CA PRO A 389 11.77 35.42 1.21
C PRO A 389 12.07 35.07 2.68
N GLY A 390 12.94 34.09 2.93
CA GLY A 390 13.29 33.64 4.29
C GLY A 390 14.41 34.45 4.95
N ASN A 391 15.03 35.38 4.23
CA ASN A 391 16.21 36.10 4.73
C ASN A 391 15.89 37.06 5.86
N SER A 392 14.66 37.59 5.96
CA SER A 392 14.25 38.46 7.06
C SER A 392 14.34 37.73 8.41
N LEU A 393 13.83 36.49 8.45
CA LEU A 393 13.93 35.60 9.60
C LEU A 393 15.39 35.24 9.88
N MET A 394 16.14 34.77 8.86
CA MET A 394 17.54 34.39 9.05
C MET A 394 18.40 35.55 9.54
N LYS A 395 18.24 36.75 9.00
CA LYS A 395 18.98 37.94 9.41
C LYS A 395 18.69 38.31 10.86
N THR A 396 17.41 38.29 11.26
CA THR A 396 17.00 38.58 12.65
C THR A 396 17.69 37.63 13.64
N ILE A 397 17.82 36.36 13.28
CA ILE A 397 18.34 35.32 14.15
C ILE A 397 19.88 35.25 14.12
N LEU A 398 20.51 35.33 12.95
CA LEU A 398 21.94 35.03 12.77
C LEU A 398 22.87 36.25 12.87
N THR A 399 22.35 37.48 12.79
CA THR A 399 23.21 38.70 12.82
C THR A 399 24.11 38.74 14.05
N ARG A 400 23.61 38.33 15.22
CA ARG A 400 24.40 38.31 16.48
C ARG A 400 25.51 37.26 16.48
N HIS A 401 25.32 36.15 15.77
CA HIS A 401 26.29 35.07 15.70
C HIS A 401 27.39 35.30 14.65
N LEU A 402 27.09 36.10 13.63
CA LEU A 402 28.01 36.44 12.53
C LEU A 402 28.78 37.76 12.76
N SER A 403 28.59 38.44 13.90
CA SER A 403 29.26 39.70 14.25
C SER A 403 30.56 39.49 15.05
N ASN A 404 30.82 38.27 15.48
CA ASN A 404 32.09 37.79 16.04
C ASN A 404 32.80 36.90 15.02
#